data_AF-A0AAW6INN5-F1
#
_entry.id   AF-A0AAW6INN5-F1
#
_cell.length_a   1.000
_cell.length_b   1.000
_cell.length_c   1.000
_cell.angle_alpha   90.00
_cell.angle_beta   90.00
_cell.angle_gamma   90.00
#
_symmetry.space_group_name_H-M   'P 1'
#
loop_
_entity.id
_entity.type
_entity.pdbx_description
1 polymer ?
#
loop_
_entity_poly.entity_id
_entity_poly.type
_entity_poly.pdbx_seq_one_letter_code
_entity_poly.pdbx_strand_id
1 'polypeptide(L)'
;MADVLWGLVDLGYNVGILFTWFFLIAFLYNLSASINKPDKNRAQLSFIMMVSYIASLFMDPIIETPHLNYFYYDAVTILVLLLWRNFTKQTIPTPFYYLIVGLSFNACLFLGMHYDIVIQGTLYYWWFWAVYIFGMYFSDFTMAIVLIINRDILGLLRLRRYLRLFIERLRE
;
A
#
# COMPACT_ATOMS: atom_id res chain seq x y z
N MET A 1 15.55 -22.30 -0.09
CA MET A 1 14.38 -21.39 0.00
C MET A 1 14.48 -20.51 1.24
N ALA A 2 14.72 -21.07 2.42
CA ALA A 2 14.94 -20.29 3.66
C ALA A 2 16.09 -19.28 3.55
N ASP A 3 17.24 -19.66 2.98
CA ASP A 3 18.40 -18.75 2.83
C ASP A 3 18.10 -17.53 1.94
N VAL A 4 17.28 -17.73 0.90
CA VAL A 4 16.82 -16.64 0.03
C VAL A 4 15.90 -15.70 0.80
N LEU A 5 15.01 -16.24 1.64
CA LEU A 5 14.08 -15.44 2.43
C LEU A 5 14.82 -14.64 3.53
N TRP A 6 15.80 -15.25 4.19
CA TRP A 6 16.70 -14.54 5.11
C TRP A 6 17.44 -13.39 4.42
N GLY A 7 18.03 -13.64 3.25
CA GLY A 7 18.66 -12.57 2.46
C GLY A 7 17.70 -11.45 2.07
N LEU A 8 16.43 -11.75 1.81
CA LEU A 8 15.40 -10.74 1.52
C LEU A 8 15.00 -9.92 2.75
N VAL A 9 15.01 -10.53 3.95
CA VAL A 9 14.77 -9.83 5.21
C VAL A 9 15.93 -8.89 5.54
N ASP A 10 17.17 -9.32 5.33
CA ASP A 10 18.36 -8.47 5.50
C ASP A 10 18.33 -7.25 4.57
N LEU A 11 17.73 -7.41 3.38
CA LEU A 11 17.50 -6.31 2.45
C LEU A 11 16.27 -5.45 2.78
N GLY A 12 15.42 -5.87 3.72
CA GLY A 12 14.13 -5.25 4.00
C GLY A 12 14.20 -3.75 4.28
N TYR A 13 15.22 -3.30 5.02
CA TYR A 13 15.45 -1.87 5.26
C TYR A 13 15.76 -1.10 3.97
N ASN A 14 16.68 -1.61 3.14
CA ASN A 14 17.04 -1.00 1.86
C ASN A 14 15.87 -0.99 0.88
N VAL A 15 15.06 -2.06 0.89
CA VAL A 15 13.86 -2.17 0.06
C VAL A 15 12.78 -1.18 0.52
N GLY A 16 12.61 -1.00 1.84
CA GLY A 16 11.74 0.04 2.39
C GLY A 16 12.13 1.44 1.92
N ILE A 17 13.43 1.78 1.99
CA ILE A 17 13.95 3.05 1.45
C ILE A 17 13.65 3.19 -0.05
N LEU A 18 13.85 2.12 -0.83
CA LEU A 18 13.58 2.12 -2.26
C LEU A 18 12.10 2.39 -2.58
N PHE A 19 11.16 1.83 -1.82
CA PHE A 19 9.74 2.14 -1.99
C PHE A 19 9.41 3.58 -1.61
N THR A 20 10.01 4.12 -0.54
CA THR A 20 9.87 5.54 -0.21
C THR A 20 10.34 6.45 -1.36
N TRP A 21 11.44 6.09 -2.04
CA TRP A 21 11.88 6.80 -3.25
C TRP A 21 10.86 6.71 -4.39
N PHE A 22 10.23 5.55 -4.61
CA PHE A 22 9.19 5.44 -5.62
C PHE A 22 7.98 6.33 -5.33
N PHE A 23 7.53 6.42 -4.07
CA PHE A 23 6.43 7.33 -3.72
C PHE A 23 6.83 8.81 -3.81
N LEU A 24 8.07 9.15 -3.46
CA LEU A 24 8.61 10.50 -3.66
C LEU A 24 8.64 10.88 -5.14
N ILE A 25 9.16 10.00 -6.02
CA ILE A 25 9.20 10.23 -7.46
C ILE A 25 7.78 10.33 -8.03
N ALA A 26 6.87 9.46 -7.60
CA ALA A 26 5.47 9.51 -7.99
C ALA A 26 4.82 10.85 -7.59
N PHE A 27 5.12 11.36 -6.40
CA PHE A 27 4.66 12.68 -5.97
C PHE A 27 5.23 13.81 -6.83
N LEU A 28 6.54 13.86 -7.02
CA LEU A 28 7.19 14.92 -7.80
C LEU A 28 6.69 14.94 -9.25
N TYR A 29 6.54 13.75 -9.86
CA TYR A 29 5.95 13.60 -11.19
C TYR A 29 4.52 14.14 -11.24
N ASN A 30 3.65 13.73 -10.32
CA ASN A 30 2.26 14.18 -10.29
C ASN A 30 2.14 15.66 -9.93
N LEU A 31 3.02 16.19 -9.08
CA LEU A 31 3.09 17.60 -8.73
C LEU A 31 3.39 18.42 -9.99
N SER A 32 4.47 18.07 -10.70
CA SER A 32 4.86 18.71 -11.96
C SER A 32 3.75 18.61 -13.02
N ALA A 33 3.21 17.41 -13.24
CA ALA A 33 2.14 17.18 -14.21
C ALA A 33 0.81 17.87 -13.87
N SER A 34 0.64 18.29 -12.62
CA SER A 34 -0.53 19.04 -12.16
C SER A 34 -0.39 20.54 -12.38
N ILE A 35 0.83 21.10 -12.54
CA ILE A 35 1.03 22.55 -12.74
C ILE A 35 0.20 22.97 -13.97
N ASN A 36 -0.78 23.85 -13.77
CA ASN A 36 -1.80 24.29 -14.75
C ASN A 36 -2.97 23.33 -15.08
N LYS A 37 -3.16 22.25 -14.32
CA LYS A 37 -4.40 21.44 -14.37
C LYS A 37 -5.31 21.75 -13.18
N PRO A 38 -6.65 21.82 -13.40
CA PRO A 38 -7.62 22.01 -12.32
C PRO A 38 -7.75 20.77 -11.42
N ASP A 39 -7.51 19.58 -11.97
CA ASP A 39 -7.47 18.33 -11.20
C ASP A 39 -6.11 18.18 -10.51
N LYS A 40 -6.13 18.20 -9.17
CA LYS A 40 -4.98 17.99 -8.29
C LYS A 40 -5.05 16.69 -7.51
N ASN A 41 -6.08 15.86 -7.74
CA ASN A 41 -6.38 14.70 -6.92
C ASN A 41 -5.22 13.71 -6.90
N ARG A 42 -4.59 13.47 -8.07
CA ARG A 42 -3.43 12.57 -8.17
C ARG A 42 -2.24 13.08 -7.37
N ALA A 43 -1.93 14.37 -7.46
CA ALA A 43 -0.84 14.98 -6.72
C ALA A 43 -1.08 14.88 -5.20
N GLN A 44 -2.31 15.14 -4.75
CA GLN A 44 -2.71 14.99 -3.34
C GLN A 44 -2.60 13.55 -2.86
N LEU A 45 -3.06 12.57 -3.63
CA LEU A 45 -2.94 11.16 -3.29
C LEU A 45 -1.48 10.71 -3.19
N SER A 46 -0.65 11.07 -4.18
CA SER A 46 0.78 10.77 -4.13
C SER A 46 1.50 11.48 -2.98
N PHE A 47 1.04 12.67 -2.58
CA PHE A 47 1.57 13.39 -1.44
C PHE A 47 1.26 12.67 -0.13
N ILE A 48 0.01 12.24 0.07
CA ILE A 48 -0.40 11.45 1.24
C ILE A 48 0.46 10.19 1.36
N MET A 49 0.64 9.46 0.26
CA MET A 49 1.47 8.26 0.24
C MET A 49 2.94 8.56 0.53
N MET A 50 3.52 9.59 -0.09
CA MET A 50 4.90 10.01 0.18
C MET A 50 5.10 10.35 1.66
N VAL A 51 4.20 11.13 2.26
CA VAL A 51 4.29 11.50 3.69
C VAL A 51 4.17 10.27 4.58
N SER A 52 3.25 9.34 4.26
CA SER A 52 3.10 8.07 5.00
C SER A 52 4.40 7.26 4.99
N TYR A 53 5.00 7.07 3.82
CA TYR A 53 6.22 6.26 3.66
C TYR A 53 7.48 6.94 4.20
N ILE A 54 7.54 8.27 4.20
CA ILE A 54 8.61 9.00 4.89
C ILE A 54 8.42 8.88 6.41
N ALA A 55 7.19 9.03 6.92
CA ALA A 55 6.90 8.93 8.34
C ALA A 55 7.23 7.53 8.89
N SER A 56 6.99 6.46 8.11
CA SER A 56 7.34 5.10 8.51
C SER A 56 8.84 4.85 8.59
N LEU A 57 9.71 5.66 7.96
CA LEU A 57 11.17 5.54 8.12
C LEU A 57 11.65 5.98 9.51
N PHE A 58 10.89 6.84 10.18
CA PHE A 58 11.19 7.28 11.54
C PHE A 58 10.67 6.32 12.62
N MET A 59 10.00 5.24 12.21
CA MET A 59 9.62 4.17 13.12
C MET A 59 10.83 3.27 13.34
N ASP A 60 11.34 3.33 14.57
CA ASP A 60 12.54 2.60 14.96
C ASP A 60 12.28 1.08 14.91
N PRO A 61 13.02 0.29 14.11
CA PRO A 61 12.86 -1.17 14.06
C PRO A 61 13.23 -1.89 15.37
N ILE A 62 13.75 -1.14 16.35
CA ILE A 62 14.28 -1.61 17.64
C ILE A 62 13.16 -1.74 18.71
N ILE A 63 11.98 -1.16 18.47
CA ILE A 63 10.86 -1.28 19.41
C ILE A 63 10.23 -2.67 19.28
N GLU A 64 9.99 -3.35 20.41
CA GLU A 64 9.30 -4.64 20.44
C GLU A 64 7.96 -4.56 19.68
N THR A 65 7.77 -5.42 18.68
CA THR A 65 6.60 -5.56 17.78
C THR A 65 6.52 -4.64 16.54
N PRO A 66 7.55 -4.62 15.65
CA PRO A 66 7.56 -3.74 14.47
C PRO A 66 6.35 -3.93 13.54
N HIS A 67 5.86 -5.17 13.37
CA HIS A 67 4.73 -5.47 12.49
C HIS A 67 3.41 -4.81 12.94
N LEU A 68 3.17 -4.68 14.24
CA LEU A 68 1.93 -4.07 14.74
C LEU A 68 1.94 -2.55 14.51
N ASN A 69 3.10 -1.92 14.63
CA ASN A 69 3.26 -0.50 14.33
C ASN A 69 2.97 -0.23 12.84
N TYR A 70 3.51 -1.04 11.93
CA TYR A 70 3.20 -0.90 10.50
C TYR A 70 1.71 -1.09 10.19
N PHE A 71 1.02 -1.99 10.89
CA PHE A 71 -0.44 -2.12 10.80
C PHE A 71 -1.18 -0.83 11.19
N TYR A 72 -0.81 -0.21 12.33
CA TYR A 72 -1.43 1.05 12.75
C TYR A 72 -1.15 2.17 11.75
N TYR A 73 0.05 2.22 11.17
CA TYR A 73 0.39 3.19 10.13
C TYR A 73 -0.48 3.03 8.89
N ASP A 74 -0.61 1.82 8.36
CA ASP A 74 -1.48 1.56 7.22
C ASP A 74 -2.94 1.92 7.54
N ALA A 75 -3.42 1.60 8.74
CA ALA A 75 -4.76 1.97 9.19
C ALA A 75 -4.96 3.49 9.25
N VAL A 76 -3.98 4.24 9.76
CA VAL A 76 -4.01 5.71 9.79
C VAL A 76 -3.98 6.26 8.37
N THR A 77 -3.15 5.73 7.47
CA THR A 77 -3.07 6.19 6.08
C THR A 77 -4.36 5.91 5.31
N ILE A 78 -4.98 4.75 5.52
CA ILE A 78 -6.32 4.44 4.99
C ILE A 78 -7.33 5.46 5.51
N LEU A 79 -7.33 5.76 6.81
CA LEU A 79 -8.23 6.75 7.40
C LEU A 79 -8.03 8.13 6.75
N VAL A 80 -6.79 8.58 6.56
CA VAL A 80 -6.46 9.84 5.88
C VAL A 80 -6.96 9.83 4.44
N LEU A 81 -6.81 8.72 3.70
CA LEU A 81 -7.33 8.58 2.33
C LEU A 81 -8.86 8.64 2.29
N LEU A 82 -9.55 8.01 3.24
CA LEU A 82 -11.01 8.05 3.34
C LEU A 82 -11.51 9.45 3.70
N LEU A 83 -10.83 10.16 4.62
CA LEU A 83 -11.12 11.56 4.92
C LEU A 83 -10.90 12.45 3.69
N TRP A 84 -9.76 12.29 3.01
CA TRP A 84 -9.47 12.98 1.74
C TRP A 84 -10.58 12.74 0.71
N ARG A 85 -11.08 11.50 0.62
CA ARG A 85 -12.19 11.16 -0.28
C ARG A 85 -13.49 11.88 0.09
N ASN A 86 -13.78 12.04 1.39
CA ASN A 86 -14.98 12.73 1.85
C ASN A 86 -14.96 14.24 1.50
N PHE A 87 -13.79 14.86 1.58
CA PHE A 87 -13.63 16.27 1.21
C PHE A 87 -13.52 16.51 -0.31
N THR A 88 -13.06 15.52 -1.07
CA THR A 88 -12.88 15.62 -2.52
C THR A 88 -14.17 15.29 -3.28
N LYS A 89 -14.84 16.34 -3.79
CA LYS A 89 -16.08 16.21 -4.59
C LYS A 89 -15.85 15.76 -6.04
N GLN A 90 -14.60 15.64 -6.49
CA GLN A 90 -14.25 15.24 -7.85
C GLN A 90 -14.39 13.72 -8.06
N THR A 91 -14.33 13.30 -9.33
CA THR A 91 -14.33 11.89 -9.72
C THR A 91 -13.15 11.16 -9.09
N ILE A 92 -13.40 9.96 -8.56
CA ILE A 92 -12.36 9.15 -7.92
C ILE A 92 -11.32 8.73 -8.96
N PRO A 93 -10.04 9.13 -8.81
CA PRO A 93 -9.01 8.69 -9.73
C PRO A 93 -8.66 7.22 -9.46
N THR A 94 -8.25 6.49 -10.50
CA THR A 94 -7.89 5.06 -10.41
C THR A 94 -6.94 4.70 -9.26
N PRO A 95 -5.87 5.48 -8.98
CA PRO A 95 -4.95 5.21 -7.89
C PRO A 95 -5.62 5.07 -6.53
N PHE A 96 -6.68 5.83 -6.24
CA PHE A 96 -7.37 5.74 -4.96
C PHE A 96 -7.81 4.31 -4.62
N TYR A 97 -8.34 3.57 -5.60
CA TYR A 97 -8.77 2.19 -5.37
C TYR A 97 -7.61 1.25 -5.10
N TYR A 98 -6.50 1.45 -5.82
CA TYR A 98 -5.29 0.65 -5.61
C TYR A 98 -4.64 0.95 -4.27
N LEU A 99 -4.65 2.21 -3.82
CA LEU A 99 -4.14 2.59 -2.50
C LEU A 99 -4.97 1.95 -1.38
N ILE A 100 -6.30 2.03 -1.45
CA ILE A 100 -7.17 1.42 -0.44
C ILE A 100 -6.98 -0.10 -0.40
N VAL A 101 -7.00 -0.77 -1.55
CA VAL A 101 -6.84 -2.23 -1.61
C VAL A 101 -5.44 -2.67 -1.20
N GLY A 102 -4.40 -1.99 -1.69
CA GLY A 102 -3.01 -2.30 -1.39
C GLY A 102 -2.66 -2.09 0.09
N LEU A 103 -3.05 -0.96 0.68
CA LEU A 103 -2.85 -0.72 2.11
C LEU A 103 -3.67 -1.68 2.97
N SER A 104 -4.90 -2.02 2.56
CA SER A 104 -5.70 -3.02 3.32
C SER A 104 -5.05 -4.40 3.28
N PHE A 105 -4.51 -4.78 2.12
CA PHE A 105 -3.78 -6.03 1.95
C PHE A 105 -2.50 -6.04 2.79
N ASN A 106 -1.71 -4.96 2.77
CA ASN A 106 -0.52 -4.80 3.60
C ASN A 106 -0.85 -4.86 5.10
N ALA A 107 -1.89 -4.14 5.54
CA ALA A 107 -2.36 -4.18 6.93
C ALA A 107 -2.72 -5.60 7.38
N CYS A 108 -3.43 -6.37 6.56
CA CYS A 108 -3.73 -7.78 6.85
C CYS A 108 -2.46 -8.63 6.99
N LEU A 109 -1.48 -8.41 6.11
CA LEU A 109 -0.18 -9.09 6.14
C LEU A 109 0.62 -8.75 7.40
N PHE A 110 0.67 -7.48 7.79
CA PHE A 110 1.32 -7.02 9.02
C PHE A 110 0.67 -7.61 10.28
N LEU A 111 -0.67 -7.60 10.34
CA LEU A 111 -1.41 -8.20 11.45
C LEU A 111 -1.16 -9.71 11.51
N GLY A 112 -1.15 -10.40 10.37
CA GLY A 112 -0.84 -11.83 10.30
C GLY A 112 0.58 -12.14 10.78
N MET A 113 1.59 -11.34 10.39
CA MET A 113 2.96 -11.51 10.88
C MET A 113 3.09 -11.21 12.37
N HIS A 114 2.39 -10.20 12.87
CA HIS A 114 2.35 -9.93 14.31
C HIS A 114 1.76 -11.13 15.07
N TYR A 115 0.64 -11.67 14.60
CA TYR A 115 0.04 -12.87 15.18
C TYR A 115 1.00 -14.07 15.15
N ASP A 116 1.66 -14.32 14.02
CA ASP A 116 2.55 -15.47 13.85
C ASP A 116 3.81 -15.38 14.74
N ILE A 117 4.50 -14.24 14.74
CA ILE A 117 5.74 -14.08 15.49
C ILE A 117 5.50 -13.88 16.98
N VAL A 118 4.52 -13.04 17.36
CA VAL A 118 4.34 -12.60 18.75
C VAL A 118 3.38 -13.50 19.52
N ILE A 119 2.28 -13.92 18.91
CA ILE A 119 1.24 -14.70 19.60
C ILE A 119 1.52 -16.20 19.48
N GLN A 120 1.82 -16.69 18.28
CA GLN A 120 2.13 -18.11 18.06
C GLN A 120 3.59 -18.45 18.40
N GLY A 121 4.50 -17.47 18.34
CA GLY A 121 5.92 -17.70 18.61
C GLY A 121 6.62 -18.48 17.49
N THR A 122 6.11 -18.42 16.26
CA THR A 122 6.73 -19.08 15.11
C THR A 122 8.01 -18.33 14.74
N LEU A 123 9.17 -18.93 14.99
CA LEU A 123 10.48 -18.35 14.70
C LEU A 123 11.21 -19.01 13.51
N TYR A 124 10.51 -19.86 12.76
CA TYR A 124 11.05 -20.51 11.56
C TYR A 124 10.25 -20.12 10.32
N TYR A 125 10.92 -20.11 9.17
CA TYR A 125 10.28 -19.77 7.90
C TYR A 125 9.27 -20.84 7.48
N TRP A 126 8.09 -20.37 7.10
CA TRP A 126 7.04 -21.15 6.46
C TRP A 126 6.37 -20.34 5.35
N TRP A 127 5.44 -20.96 4.61
CA TRP A 127 4.90 -20.38 3.38
C TRP A 127 4.30 -18.97 3.58
N PHE A 128 3.75 -18.67 4.76
CA PHE A 128 3.17 -17.37 5.07
C PHE A 128 4.21 -16.24 5.05
N TRP A 129 5.43 -16.49 5.54
CA TRP A 129 6.51 -15.49 5.50
C TRP A 129 6.91 -15.14 4.06
N ALA A 130 6.88 -16.12 3.15
CA ALA A 130 7.11 -15.86 1.73
C ALA A 130 5.98 -15.00 1.15
N VAL A 131 4.72 -15.31 1.46
CA VAL A 131 3.56 -14.50 1.03
C VAL A 131 3.63 -13.08 1.59
N TYR A 132 4.07 -12.91 2.84
CA TYR A 132 4.29 -11.60 3.44
C TYR A 132 5.34 -10.79 2.66
N ILE A 133 6.56 -11.31 2.50
CA ILE A 133 7.65 -10.58 1.84
C ILE A 133 7.29 -10.22 0.39
N PHE A 134 6.90 -11.23 -0.41
CA PHE A 134 6.57 -10.99 -1.82
C PHE A 134 5.29 -10.18 -1.99
N GLY A 135 4.29 -10.42 -1.15
CA GLY A 135 3.00 -9.73 -1.18
C GLY A 135 3.16 -8.24 -0.91
N MET A 136 3.91 -7.86 0.12
CA MET A 136 4.15 -6.46 0.43
C MET A 136 4.91 -5.75 -0.69
N TYR A 137 6.02 -6.33 -1.18
CA TYR A 137 6.80 -5.72 -2.26
C TYR A 137 5.97 -5.56 -3.54
N PHE A 138 5.14 -6.56 -3.85
CA PHE A 138 4.25 -6.50 -5.01
C PHE A 138 3.16 -5.42 -4.85
N SER A 139 2.57 -5.32 -3.66
CA SER A 139 1.54 -4.33 -3.34
C SER A 139 2.09 -2.90 -3.47
N ASP A 140 3.23 -2.63 -2.82
CA ASP A 140 3.87 -1.32 -2.80
C ASP A 140 4.31 -0.88 -4.19
N PHE A 141 4.92 -1.80 -4.94
CA PHE A 141 5.31 -1.55 -6.32
C PHE A 141 4.09 -1.21 -7.19
N THR A 142 3.00 -1.96 -7.06
CA THR A 142 1.77 -1.71 -7.82
C THR A 142 1.18 -0.35 -7.47
N MET A 143 1.09 0.00 -6.18
CA MET A 143 0.58 1.29 -5.72
C MET A 143 1.39 2.46 -6.29
N ALA A 144 2.73 2.37 -6.25
CA ALA A 144 3.63 3.38 -6.80
C ALA A 144 3.47 3.53 -8.32
N ILE A 145 3.43 2.42 -9.07
CA ILE A 145 3.25 2.46 -10.53
C ILE A 145 1.91 3.08 -10.90
N VAL A 146 0.82 2.70 -10.22
CA VAL A 146 -0.51 3.22 -10.55
C VAL A 146 -0.60 4.72 -10.29
N LEU A 147 0.08 5.26 -9.28
CA LEU A 147 0.18 6.71 -9.08
C LEU A 147 0.84 7.43 -10.26
N ILE A 148 1.84 6.81 -10.90
CA ILE A 148 2.55 7.37 -12.05
C ILE A 148 1.71 7.23 -13.33
N ILE A 149 1.24 6.01 -13.64
CA ILE A 149 0.59 5.71 -14.91
C ILE A 149 -0.89 6.14 -14.92
N ASN A 150 -1.56 6.13 -13.76
CA ASN A 150 -3.00 6.38 -13.61
C ASN A 150 -3.87 5.50 -14.54
N ARG A 151 -3.44 4.26 -14.75
CA ARG A 151 -4.19 3.23 -15.48
C ARG A 151 -4.53 2.07 -14.58
N ASP A 152 -5.59 1.36 -14.97
CA ASP A 152 -6.00 0.12 -14.33
C ASP A 152 -5.12 -1.02 -14.83
N ILE A 153 -4.03 -1.30 -14.13
CA ILE A 153 -3.00 -2.27 -14.53
C ILE A 153 -3.46 -3.70 -14.24
N LEU A 154 -4.01 -3.93 -13.05
CA LEU A 154 -4.51 -5.24 -12.58
C LEU A 154 -5.98 -5.49 -12.97
N GLY A 155 -6.67 -4.52 -13.58
CA GLY A 155 -8.07 -4.69 -13.94
C GLY A 155 -9.04 -4.59 -12.74
N LEU A 156 -8.62 -4.04 -11.60
CA LEU A 156 -9.43 -3.88 -10.39
C LEU A 156 -10.74 -3.10 -10.64
N LEU A 157 -10.71 -2.09 -11.51
CA LEU A 157 -11.92 -1.35 -11.86
C LEU A 157 -12.86 -2.17 -12.76
N ARG A 158 -12.33 -3.09 -13.56
CA ARG A 158 -13.15 -4.02 -14.35
C ARG A 158 -13.79 -5.07 -13.43
N LEU A 159 -13.01 -5.63 -12.50
CA LEU A 159 -13.49 -6.60 -11.52
C LEU A 159 -14.61 -6.00 -10.67
N ARG A 160 -14.43 -4.76 -10.16
CA ARG A 160 -15.47 -4.07 -9.39
C ARG A 160 -16.76 -3.87 -10.19
N ARG A 161 -16.65 -3.51 -11.47
CA ARG A 161 -17.82 -3.36 -12.35
C ARG A 161 -18.53 -4.69 -12.55
N TYR A 162 -17.77 -5.76 -12.80
CA TYR A 162 -18.30 -7.10 -12.96
C TYR A 162 -19.02 -7.58 -11.70
N LEU A 163 -18.39 -7.43 -10.53
CA LEU A 163 -18.99 -7.78 -9.24
C LEU A 163 -20.27 -6.99 -8.96
N ARG A 164 -20.29 -5.70 -9.27
CA ARG A 164 -21.50 -4.88 -9.11
C ARG A 164 -22.65 -5.40 -9.97
N LEU A 165 -22.40 -5.63 -11.26
CA LEU A 165 -23.41 -6.16 -12.19
C LEU A 165 -23.89 -7.55 -11.78
N PHE A 166 -22.98 -8.39 -11.28
CA PHE A 166 -23.33 -9.71 -10.77
C PHE A 166 -24.24 -9.63 -9.54
N ILE A 167 -23.94 -8.73 -8.59
CA ILE A 167 -24.77 -8.50 -7.39
C ILE A 167 -26.14 -7.93 -7.77
N GLU A 168 -26.20 -7.01 -8.74
CA GLU A 168 -27.47 -6.47 -9.25
C GLU A 168 -28.34 -7.58 -9.86
N ARG A 169 -27.73 -8.47 -10.65
CA ARG A 169 -28.42 -9.64 -11.22
C ARG A 169 -28.88 -10.67 -10.17
N LEU A 170 -28.20 -10.77 -9.03
CA LEU A 170 -28.64 -11.63 -7.92
C LEU A 170 -29.81 -11.05 -7.11
N ARG A 171 -30.13 -9.76 -7.30
CA ARG A 171 -31.23 -9.08 -6.62
C ARG A 171 -32.53 -9.11 -7.42
N GLU A 172 -32.46 -9.42 -8.72
CA GLU A 172 -33.61 -9.69 -9.60
C GLU A 172 -34.14 -11.12 -9.42
#